data_AF-A0A2J6PNS7-F1
#
_entry.id   AF-A0A2J6PNS7-F1
#
_cell.length_a   1.000
_cell.length_b   1.000
_cell.length_c   1.000
_cell.angle_alpha   90.00
_cell.angle_beta   90.00
_cell.angle_gamma   90.00
#
_symmetry.space_group_name_H-M   'P 1'
#
loop_
_entity.id
_entity.type
_entity.pdbx_description
1 polymer ?
#
loop_
_entity_poly.entity_id
_entity_poly.type
_entity_poly.pdbx_seq_one_letter_code
_entity_poly.pdbx_strand_id
1 'polypeptide(L)'
;EGYEKVLGAEHPDTLTSVSQLGTALSRQGKYEEAEAMQRRALQGREKVLGAEHPDTLISMGNLALTMNSQRRWDEARNLEEWVLSTKKRVFGNEHPETLTAMNGSRHRDLHYLSFLRQPHKRG
;
A
#
# COMPACT_ATOMS: atom_id res chain seq x y z
N GLU A 1 3.82 -24.83 -3.18
CA GLU A 1 2.35 -25.05 -3.06
C GLU A 1 1.89 -25.30 -1.60
N GLY A 2 2.49 -24.66 -0.58
CA GLY A 2 2.42 -25.20 0.80
C GLY A 2 1.29 -24.72 1.73
N TYR A 3 0.92 -23.44 1.73
CA TYR A 3 0.01 -22.89 2.77
C TYR A 3 -1.44 -22.72 2.32
N GLU A 4 -1.65 -22.49 1.03
CA GLU A 4 -2.98 -22.22 0.47
C GLU A 4 -3.94 -23.42 0.58
N LYS A 5 -3.39 -24.63 0.52
CA LYS A 5 -4.15 -25.89 0.65
C LYS A 5 -4.52 -26.25 2.09
N VAL A 6 -3.83 -25.71 3.09
CA VAL A 6 -3.98 -26.13 4.50
C VAL A 6 -4.76 -25.11 5.32
N LEU A 7 -4.53 -23.82 5.09
CA LEU A 7 -5.15 -22.73 5.86
C LEU A 7 -6.33 -22.08 5.14
N GLY A 8 -6.40 -22.24 3.82
CA GLY A 8 -7.37 -21.55 2.96
C GLY A 8 -6.86 -20.20 2.46
N ALA A 9 -7.42 -19.73 1.35
CA ALA A 9 -6.99 -18.51 0.65
C ALA A 9 -7.22 -17.22 1.47
N GLU A 10 -8.12 -17.26 2.44
CA GLU A 10 -8.49 -16.11 3.28
C GLU A 10 -7.84 -16.14 4.67
N HIS A 11 -7.01 -17.15 4.96
CA HIS A 11 -6.35 -17.21 6.27
C HIS A 11 -5.37 -16.04 6.44
N PRO A 12 -5.33 -15.39 7.62
CA PRO A 12 -4.43 -14.25 7.88
C PRO A 12 -2.96 -14.51 7.50
N ASP A 13 -2.43 -15.69 7.80
CA ASP A 13 -1.05 -16.06 7.43
C ASP A 13 -0.85 -16.23 5.92
N THR A 14 -1.85 -16.77 5.21
CA THR A 14 -1.84 -16.85 3.74
C THR A 14 -1.85 -15.44 3.15
N LEU A 15 -2.73 -14.55 3.63
CA LEU A 15 -2.81 -13.16 3.18
C LEU A 15 -1.53 -12.37 3.50
N THR A 16 -0.88 -12.67 4.62
CA THR A 16 0.45 -12.14 4.97
C THR A 16 1.51 -12.58 3.98
N SER A 17 1.55 -13.86 3.65
CA SER A 17 2.49 -14.40 2.66
C SER A 17 2.26 -13.79 1.26
N VAL A 18 1.00 -13.66 0.82
CA VAL A 18 0.65 -13.04 -0.47
C VAL A 18 1.04 -11.55 -0.51
N SER A 19 0.81 -10.82 0.58
CA SER A 19 1.23 -9.42 0.68
C SER A 19 2.76 -9.26 0.61
N GLN A 20 3.50 -10.12 1.29
CA GLN A 20 4.97 -10.12 1.27
C GLN A 20 5.51 -10.44 -0.14
N LEU A 21 4.87 -11.36 -0.86
CA LEU A 21 5.19 -11.65 -2.25
C LEU A 21 4.99 -10.40 -3.12
N GLY A 22 3.88 -9.68 -2.95
CA GLY A 22 3.64 -8.42 -3.65
C GLY A 22 4.75 -7.38 -3.39
N THR A 23 5.15 -7.19 -2.14
CA THR A 23 6.28 -6.30 -1.80
C THR A 23 7.59 -6.75 -2.44
N ALA A 24 7.88 -8.04 -2.44
CA ALA A 24 9.10 -8.59 -3.06
C ALA A 24 9.12 -8.37 -4.58
N LEU A 25 7.99 -8.57 -5.26
CA LEU A 25 7.83 -8.31 -6.69
C LEU A 25 7.99 -6.82 -7.02
N SER A 26 7.43 -5.94 -6.20
CA SER A 26 7.57 -4.48 -6.36
C SER A 26 9.03 -4.06 -6.27
N ARG A 27 9.81 -4.65 -5.35
CA ARG A 27 11.27 -4.40 -5.24
C ARG A 27 12.06 -4.90 -6.44
N GLN A 28 11.55 -5.88 -7.18
CA GLN A 28 12.14 -6.39 -8.42
C GLN A 28 11.70 -5.59 -9.65
N GLY A 29 10.88 -4.55 -9.49
CA GLY A 29 10.34 -3.77 -10.60
C GLY A 29 9.16 -4.41 -11.34
N LYS A 30 8.63 -5.53 -10.81
CA LYS A 30 7.48 -6.24 -11.37
C LYS A 30 6.18 -5.68 -10.81
N TYR A 31 5.85 -4.46 -11.19
CA TYR A 31 4.80 -3.69 -10.50
C TYR A 31 3.38 -4.21 -10.75
N GLU A 32 3.09 -4.76 -11.93
CA GLU A 32 1.78 -5.33 -12.27
C GLU A 32 1.52 -6.62 -11.49
N GLU A 33 2.52 -7.52 -11.43
CA GLU A 33 2.44 -8.74 -10.62
C GLU A 33 2.32 -8.39 -9.12
N ALA A 34 3.07 -7.38 -8.66
CA ALA A 34 3.01 -6.90 -7.29
C ALA A 34 1.62 -6.38 -6.90
N GLU A 35 1.02 -5.54 -7.74
CA GLU A 35 -0.32 -5.00 -7.55
C GLU A 35 -1.36 -6.11 -7.50
N ALA A 36 -1.29 -7.11 -8.39
CA ALA A 36 -2.20 -8.24 -8.38
C ALA A 36 -2.16 -9.01 -7.04
N MET A 37 -0.96 -9.28 -6.52
CA MET A 37 -0.79 -9.94 -5.22
C MET A 37 -1.31 -9.07 -4.07
N GLN A 38 -0.98 -7.78 -4.06
CA GLN A 38 -1.42 -6.85 -3.02
C GLN A 38 -2.95 -6.69 -3.00
N ARG A 39 -3.59 -6.58 -4.17
CA ARG A 39 -5.06 -6.51 -4.28
C ARG A 39 -5.74 -7.78 -3.78
N ARG A 40 -5.18 -8.94 -4.10
CA ARG A 40 -5.67 -10.23 -3.60
C ARG A 40 -5.59 -10.30 -2.07
N ALA A 41 -4.45 -9.91 -1.50
CA ALA A 41 -4.28 -9.87 -0.04
C ALA A 41 -5.23 -8.85 0.62
N LEU A 42 -5.42 -7.69 -0.01
CA LEU A 42 -6.30 -6.64 0.47
C LEU A 42 -7.76 -7.12 0.53
N GLN A 43 -8.29 -7.71 -0.54
CA GLN A 43 -9.66 -8.23 -0.57
C GLN A 43 -9.91 -9.28 0.52
N GLY A 44 -8.95 -10.19 0.73
CA GLY A 44 -9.07 -11.17 1.81
C GLY A 44 -9.07 -10.53 3.19
N ARG A 45 -8.21 -9.53 3.43
CA ARG A 45 -8.16 -8.81 4.71
C ARG A 45 -9.40 -7.97 4.97
N GLU A 46 -9.92 -7.29 3.96
CA GLU A 46 -11.18 -6.55 4.07
C GLU A 46 -12.33 -7.46 4.48
N LYS A 47 -12.40 -8.68 3.92
CA LYS A 47 -13.43 -9.65 4.24
C LYS A 47 -13.30 -10.22 5.66
N VAL A 48 -12.07 -10.53 6.09
CA VAL A 48 -11.82 -11.22 7.36
C VAL A 48 -11.71 -10.27 8.55
N LEU A 49 -11.08 -9.11 8.36
CA LEU A 49 -10.72 -8.17 9.43
C LEU A 49 -11.50 -6.85 9.35
N GLY A 50 -12.04 -6.53 8.17
CA GLY A 50 -12.69 -5.24 7.88
C GLY A 50 -11.75 -4.23 7.23
N ALA A 51 -12.34 -3.22 6.59
CA ALA A 51 -11.64 -2.17 5.84
C ALA A 51 -10.73 -1.28 6.72
N GLU A 52 -11.10 -1.10 7.99
CA GLU A 52 -10.42 -0.19 8.92
C GLU A 52 -9.38 -0.89 9.80
N HIS A 53 -9.23 -2.21 9.66
CA HIS A 53 -8.26 -2.96 10.45
C HIS A 53 -6.82 -2.53 10.09
N PRO A 54 -5.89 -2.42 11.07
CA PRO A 54 -4.50 -2.02 10.83
C PRO A 54 -3.84 -2.75 9.64
N ASP A 55 -3.96 -4.07 9.57
CA ASP A 55 -3.36 -4.88 8.50
C ASP A 55 -3.95 -4.60 7.11
N THR A 56 -5.24 -4.26 7.06
CA THR A 56 -5.92 -3.86 5.82
C THR A 56 -5.37 -2.50 5.35
N LEU A 57 -5.24 -1.54 6.28
CA LEU A 57 -4.68 -0.21 6.01
C LEU A 57 -3.21 -0.27 5.59
N ILE A 58 -2.41 -1.18 6.18
CA ILE A 58 -1.03 -1.44 5.75
C ILE A 58 -0.99 -1.98 4.32
N SER A 59 -1.91 -2.88 3.97
CA SER A 59 -2.01 -3.45 2.61
C SER A 59 -2.33 -2.38 1.57
N MET A 60 -3.24 -1.45 1.89
CA MET A 60 -3.55 -0.30 1.04
C MET A 60 -2.34 0.63 0.87
N GLY A 61 -1.57 0.87 1.93
CA GLY A 61 -0.32 1.66 1.84
C GLY A 61 0.72 1.02 0.91
N ASN A 62 0.87 -0.31 0.96
CA ASN A 62 1.76 -1.04 0.04
C ASN A 62 1.28 -0.94 -1.41
N LEU A 63 -0.04 -1.01 -1.64
CA LEU A 63 -0.63 -0.85 -2.96
C LEU A 63 -0.37 0.57 -3.53
N ALA A 64 -0.52 1.60 -2.70
CA ALA A 64 -0.22 2.97 -3.12
C ALA A 64 1.26 3.17 -3.48
N LEU A 65 2.19 2.54 -2.74
CA LEU A 65 3.62 2.55 -3.08
C LEU A 65 3.88 1.92 -4.45
N THR A 66 3.24 0.79 -4.76
CA THR A 66 3.37 0.14 -6.05
C THR A 66 2.76 0.97 -7.18
N MET A 67 1.62 1.64 -6.96
CA MET A 67 1.03 2.59 -7.91
C MET A 67 1.95 3.78 -8.18
N ASN A 68 2.61 4.32 -7.15
CA ASN A 68 3.64 5.36 -7.31
C ASN A 68 4.76 4.87 -8.23
N SER A 69 5.26 3.64 -8.05
CA SER A 69 6.28 3.09 -8.94
C SER A 69 5.81 2.91 -10.40
N GLN A 70 4.51 2.74 -10.63
CA GLN A 70 3.88 2.73 -11.96
C GLN A 70 3.57 4.13 -12.51
N ARG A 71 3.96 5.21 -11.81
CA ARG A 71 3.64 6.61 -12.15
C ARG A 71 2.15 6.96 -12.08
N ARG A 72 1.36 6.19 -11.34
CA ARG A 72 -0.07 6.44 -11.08
C ARG A 72 -0.23 7.28 -9.81
N TRP A 73 0.32 8.49 -9.85
CA TRP A 73 0.50 9.35 -8.68
C TRP A 73 -0.83 9.78 -8.04
N ASP A 74 -1.82 10.13 -8.86
CA ASP A 74 -3.11 10.60 -8.36
C ASP A 74 -3.89 9.48 -7.66
N GLU A 75 -3.89 8.27 -8.24
CA GLU A 75 -4.51 7.10 -7.62
C GLU A 75 -3.82 6.73 -6.31
N ALA A 76 -2.48 6.74 -6.29
CA ALA A 76 -1.70 6.49 -5.08
C ALA A 76 -1.98 7.53 -3.99
N ARG A 77 -2.03 8.82 -4.34
CA ARG A 77 -2.32 9.91 -3.39
C ARG A 77 -3.71 9.76 -2.80
N ASN A 78 -4.73 9.53 -3.62
CA ASN A 78 -6.10 9.38 -3.15
C ASN A 78 -6.22 8.21 -2.15
N LEU A 79 -5.55 7.09 -2.44
CA LEU A 79 -5.53 5.94 -1.54
C LEU A 79 -4.79 6.24 -0.23
N GLU A 80 -3.64 6.93 -0.29
CA GLU A 80 -2.89 7.33 0.91
C GLU A 80 -3.65 8.33 1.78
N GLU A 81 -4.33 9.30 1.18
CA GLU A 81 -5.17 10.26 1.89
C GLU A 81 -6.32 9.57 2.61
N TRP A 82 -6.97 8.61 1.94
CA TRP A 82 -8.01 7.80 2.55
C TRP A 82 -7.49 6.99 3.74
N VAL A 83 -6.33 6.32 3.58
CA VAL A 83 -5.69 5.54 4.66
C VAL A 83 -5.33 6.45 5.83
N LEU A 84 -4.74 7.62 5.56
CA LEU A 84 -4.35 8.56 6.60
C LEU A 84 -5.56 9.10 7.35
N SER A 85 -6.61 9.51 6.64
CA SER A 85 -7.87 9.99 7.23
C SER A 85 -8.49 8.92 8.14
N THR A 86 -8.51 7.67 7.67
CA THR A 86 -9.04 6.54 8.43
C THR A 86 -8.20 6.26 9.67
N LYS A 87 -6.86 6.23 9.57
CA LYS A 87 -5.97 6.04 10.72
C LYS A 87 -6.14 7.14 11.78
N LYS A 88 -6.27 8.40 11.37
CA LYS A 88 -6.56 9.52 12.28
C LYS A 88 -7.87 9.34 13.02
N ARG A 89 -8.92 8.87 12.35
CA ARG A 89 -10.23 8.63 12.96
C ARG A 89 -10.23 7.43 13.91
N VAL A 90 -9.58 6.33 13.52
CA VAL A 90 -9.62 5.06 14.26
C VAL A 90 -8.64 5.05 15.43
N PHE A 91 -7.40 5.52 15.22
CA PHE A 91 -6.34 5.45 16.23
C PHE A 91 -6.00 6.80 16.88
N GLY A 92 -6.44 7.91 16.29
CA GLY A 92 -6.03 9.25 16.71
C GLY A 92 -4.73 9.73 16.05
N ASN A 93 -4.42 11.01 16.23
CA ASN A 93 -3.30 11.69 15.57
C ASN A 93 -1.92 11.30 16.12
N GLU A 94 -1.84 10.92 17.40
CA GLU A 94 -0.58 10.61 18.08
C GLU A 94 -0.20 9.12 18.02
N HIS A 95 -1.08 8.28 17.46
CA HIS A 95 -0.83 6.86 17.39
C HIS A 95 0.32 6.54 16.42
N PRO A 96 1.22 5.60 16.75
CA PRO A 96 2.36 5.24 15.92
C PRO A 96 2.00 4.93 14.45
N GLU A 97 0.92 4.19 14.23
CA GLU A 97 0.43 3.88 12.87
C GLU A 97 0.04 5.12 12.06
N THR A 98 -0.54 6.14 12.71
CA THR A 98 -0.92 7.41 12.08
C THR A 98 0.32 8.23 11.76
N LEU A 99 1.27 8.31 12.70
CA LEU A 99 2.53 9.02 12.51
C LEU A 99 3.38 8.43 11.38
N THR A 100 3.46 7.09 11.27
CA THR A 100 4.14 6.42 10.16
C THR A 100 3.51 6.76 8.82
N ALA A 101 2.16 6.79 8.74
CA ALA A 101 1.46 7.17 7.52
C ALA A 101 1.73 8.65 7.14
N MET A 102 1.71 9.56 8.10
CA MET A 102 2.01 10.99 7.88
C MET A 102 3.44 11.22 7.38
N ASN A 103 4.42 10.52 7.94
CA ASN A 103 5.82 10.60 7.50
C ASN A 103 5.99 10.06 6.07
N GLY A 104 5.29 8.98 5.73
CA GLY A 104 5.29 8.41 4.39
C GLY A 104 4.78 9.38 3.32
N SER A 105 3.62 10.01 3.55
CA SER A 105 3.03 10.98 2.61
C SER A 105 3.88 12.24 2.48
N ARG A 106 4.43 12.77 3.59
CA ARG A 106 5.26 13.98 3.59
C ARG A 106 6.56 13.83 2.80
N HIS A 107 7.19 12.64 2.82
CA HIS A 107 8.39 12.40 2.03
C HIS A 107 8.08 12.31 0.52
N ARG A 108 6.90 11.78 0.15
CA ARG A 108 6.51 11.56 -1.24
C ARG A 108 5.97 12.81 -1.93
N ASP A 109 5.33 13.72 -1.20
CA ASP A 109 4.96 15.04 -1.76
C ASP A 109 6.20 15.86 -2.15
N LEU A 110 7.27 15.77 -1.37
CA LEU A 110 8.55 16.41 -1.73
C LEU A 110 9.18 15.77 -2.98
N HIS A 111 9.04 14.45 -3.16
CA HIS A 111 9.49 13.75 -4.36
C HIS A 111 8.63 14.10 -5.59
N TYR A 112 7.32 14.21 -5.44
CA TYR A 112 6.42 14.64 -6.51
C TYR A 112 6.71 16.08 -6.97
N LEU A 113 6.91 17.00 -6.01
CA LEU A 113 7.25 18.39 -6.28
C LEU A 113 8.65 18.55 -6.91
N SER A 114 9.61 17.67 -6.59
CA SER A 114 10.95 17.71 -7.21
C SER A 114 10.94 17.25 -8.67
N PHE A 115 10.05 16.32 -9.03
CA PHE A 115 9.84 15.89 -10.43
C PHE A 115 9.11 16.95 -11.27
N LEU A 116 8.14 17.68 -10.69
CA LEU A 116 7.48 18.79 -11.38
C LEU A 116 8.37 20.03 -11.58
N ARG A 117 9.46 20.16 -10.80
CA ARG A 117 10.36 21.31 -10.84
C ARG A 117 11.54 21.16 -11.81
N GLN A 118 11.70 20.01 -12.48
CA GLN A 118 12.67 19.89 -13.57
C GLN A 118 12.02 20.40 -14.87
N PRO A 119 12.40 21.58 -15.41
CA PRO A 119 12.04 21.90 -16.77
C PRO A 119 12.68 20.83 -17.66
N HIS A 120 11.86 20.06 -18.36
CA HIS A 120 12.31 19.20 -19.45
C HIS A 120 13.18 20.06 -20.38
N LYS A 121 14.51 19.91 -20.28
CA LYS A 121 15.42 20.39 -21.32
C LYS A 121 15.17 19.49 -22.52
N ARG A 122 14.25 19.93 -23.39
CA ARG A 122 14.18 19.46 -24.78
C ARG A 122 15.49 19.88 -25.44
N GLY A 123 16.31 18.90 -25.77
CA GLY A 123 17.32 19.00 -26.83
C GLY A 123 16.67 18.74 -28.18
#